data_AF-A0A1M3G4L6-F1
#
_entry.id   AF-A0A1M3G4L6-F1
#
_cell.length_a   1.000
_cell.length_b   1.000
_cell.length_c   1.000
_cell.angle_alpha   90.00
_cell.angle_beta   90.00
_cell.angle_gamma   90.00
#
_symmetry.space_group_name_H-M   'P 1'
#
loop_
_entity.id
_entity.type
_entity.pdbx_description
1 polymer ?
#
loop_
_entity_poly.entity_id
_entity_poly.type
_entity_poly.pdbx_seq_one_letter_code
_entity_poly.pdbx_strand_id
1 'polypeptide(L)'
;MLIPYTLEYSGIIIEVKRSSTDKIETIAALLDEALNQIVANRYAIELKTRGHGQYIGIAAVFHGKKLWLKYQRYSTLEPFELKGLE
;
A
#
# COMPACT_ATOMS: atom_id res chain seq x y z
N MET A 1 -14.26 -9.85 -7.25
CA MET A 1 -13.49 -9.62 -6.01
C MET A 1 -13.70 -10.82 -5.10
N LEU A 2 -12.66 -11.58 -4.79
CA LEU A 2 -12.74 -12.71 -3.86
C LEU A 2 -12.67 -12.13 -2.43
N ILE A 3 -13.66 -12.42 -1.60
CA ILE A 3 -13.76 -11.89 -0.24
C ILE A 3 -13.62 -13.07 0.74
N PRO A 4 -12.61 -13.08 1.61
CA PRO A 4 -12.47 -14.14 2.60
C PRO A 4 -13.61 -14.09 3.63
N TYR A 5 -14.08 -15.27 4.04
CA TYR A 5 -15.24 -15.45 4.93
C TYR A 5 -14.91 -15.14 6.41
N THR A 6 -13.62 -15.01 6.74
CA THR A 6 -13.12 -14.78 8.10
C THR A 6 -12.31 -13.49 8.19
N LEU A 7 -12.52 -12.73 9.28
CA LEU A 7 -11.77 -11.50 9.59
C LEU A 7 -10.43 -11.77 10.29
N GLU A 8 -10.05 -13.04 10.41
CA GLU A 8 -8.83 -13.51 11.08
C GLU A 8 -7.55 -13.04 10.37
N TYR A 9 -7.64 -12.74 9.06
CA TYR A 9 -6.50 -12.37 8.24
C TYR A 9 -6.42 -10.86 8.01
N SER A 10 -5.20 -10.33 8.00
CA SER A 10 -4.94 -8.94 7.62
C SER A 10 -5.41 -8.70 6.18
N GLY A 11 -6.07 -7.56 5.95
CA GLY A 11 -6.34 -7.12 4.58
C GLY A 11 -5.03 -6.85 3.83
N ILE A 12 -5.06 -6.97 2.50
CA ILE A 12 -3.90 -6.64 1.66
C ILE A 12 -4.34 -5.56 0.68
N ILE A 13 -3.55 -4.48 0.60
CA ILE A 13 -3.71 -3.44 -0.41
C ILE A 13 -2.42 -3.42 -1.23
N ILE A 14 -2.55 -3.49 -2.56
CA ILE A 14 -1.42 -3.48 -3.48
C ILE A 14 -1.54 -2.27 -4.38
N GLU A 15 -0.50 -1.45 -4.43
CA GLU A 15 -0.38 -0.33 -5.36
C GLU A 15 0.78 -0.61 -6.31
N VAL A 16 0.52 -0.51 -7.63
CA VAL A 16 1.46 -0.93 -8.66
C VAL A 16 1.86 0.26 -9.51
N LYS A 17 3.17 0.48 -9.65
CA LYS A 17 3.75 1.48 -10.56
C LYS A 17 4.65 0.82 -11.60
N ARG A 18 4.92 1.57 -12.66
CA ARG A 18 5.87 1.19 -13.70
C ARG A 18 6.96 2.26 -13.80
N SER A 19 8.21 1.82 -13.87
CA SER A 19 9.36 2.69 -14.08
C SER A 19 9.93 2.52 -15.50
N SER A 20 10.33 3.64 -16.11
CA SER A 20 11.06 3.65 -17.39
C SER A 20 12.53 3.27 -17.22
N THR A 21 13.06 3.25 -15.99
CA THR A 21 14.46 2.93 -15.66
C THR A 21 14.54 1.98 -14.46
N ASP A 22 15.61 1.20 -14.36
CA ASP A 22 15.93 0.39 -13.17
C ASP A 22 16.95 1.05 -12.22
N LYS A 23 17.17 2.37 -12.35
CA LYS A 23 17.94 3.15 -11.38
C LYS A 23 17.34 3.00 -9.98
N ILE A 24 18.18 2.61 -9.02
CA ILE A 24 17.78 2.25 -7.66
C ILE A 24 17.06 3.41 -6.97
N GLU A 25 17.55 4.64 -7.15
CA GLU A 25 16.99 5.85 -6.53
C GLU A 25 15.58 6.12 -7.06
N THR A 26 15.36 5.95 -8.37
CA THR A 26 14.04 6.10 -9.00
C THR A 26 13.08 5.01 -8.54
N ILE A 27 13.53 3.76 -8.48
CA ILE A 27 12.71 2.64 -7.99
C ILE A 27 12.32 2.86 -6.52
N ALA A 28 13.27 3.26 -5.67
CA ALA A 28 13.01 3.55 -4.26
C ALA A 28 11.96 4.67 -4.09
N ALA A 29 12.11 5.77 -4.84
CA ALA A 29 11.14 6.87 -4.80
C ALA A 29 9.73 6.42 -5.23
N LEU A 30 9.62 5.60 -6.29
CA LEU A 30 8.33 5.07 -6.75
C LEU A 30 7.69 4.10 -5.74
N LEU A 31 8.50 3.27 -5.07
CA LEU A 31 8.02 2.39 -4.00
C LEU A 31 7.44 3.20 -2.83
N ASP A 32 8.13 4.27 -2.43
CA ASP A 32 7.67 5.16 -1.35
C ASP A 32 6.41 5.91 -1.74
N GLU A 33 6.36 6.44 -2.96
CA GLU A 33 5.16 7.08 -3.50
C GLU A 33 3.96 6.13 -3.53
N ALA A 34 4.16 4.88 -3.95
CA ALA A 34 3.10 3.87 -3.96
C ALA A 34 2.58 3.54 -2.56
N LEU A 35 3.46 3.38 -1.55
CA LEU A 35 3.03 3.20 -0.16
C LEU A 35 2.27 4.43 0.36
N ASN A 36 2.73 5.64 0.05
CA ASN A 36 2.04 6.86 0.45
C ASN A 36 0.66 6.98 -0.20
N GLN A 37 0.51 6.55 -1.45
CA GLN A 37 -0.78 6.53 -2.15
C GLN A 37 -1.78 5.57 -1.50
N ILE A 38 -1.33 4.42 -0.98
CA ILE A 38 -2.19 3.48 -0.23
C ILE A 38 -2.85 4.19 0.96
N VAL A 39 -2.07 5.01 1.67
CA VAL A 39 -2.56 5.78 2.83
C VAL A 39 -3.44 6.95 2.37
N ALA A 40 -2.97 7.72 1.39
CA ALA A 40 -3.63 8.94 0.92
C ALA A 40 -5.00 8.67 0.27
N ASN A 41 -5.14 7.58 -0.49
CA ASN A 41 -6.39 7.20 -1.14
C ASN A 41 -7.39 6.54 -0.18
N ARG A 42 -7.03 6.38 1.10
CA ARG A 42 -7.88 5.84 2.16
C ARG A 42 -8.51 4.49 1.82
N TYR A 43 -7.82 3.64 1.04
CA TYR A 43 -8.30 2.30 0.68
C TYR A 43 -8.61 1.44 1.91
N ALA A 44 -7.95 1.71 3.03
CA ALA A 44 -8.21 1.07 4.31
C ALA A 44 -9.61 1.32 4.88
N ILE A 45 -10.38 2.31 4.38
CA ILE A 45 -11.78 2.53 4.79
C ILE A 45 -12.62 1.31 4.47
N GLU A 46 -12.48 0.74 3.26
CA GLU A 46 -13.27 -0.43 2.87
C GLU A 46 -12.94 -1.65 3.74
N LEU A 47 -11.67 -1.83 4.08
CA LEU A 47 -11.21 -2.87 5.01
C LEU A 47 -11.76 -2.65 6.42
N LYS A 48 -11.75 -1.40 6.91
CA LYS A 48 -12.29 -1.03 8.23
C LYS A 48 -13.80 -1.27 8.32
N THR A 49 -14.58 -0.85 7.32
CA THR A 49 -16.03 -1.09 7.27
C THR A 49 -16.38 -2.57 7.29
N ARG A 50 -15.48 -3.41 6.76
CA ARG A 50 -15.61 -4.88 6.78
C ARG A 50 -15.13 -5.54 8.07
N GLY A 51 -14.55 -4.78 9.01
CA GLY A 51 -14.09 -5.29 10.30
C GLY A 51 -12.61 -5.68 10.36
N HIS A 52 -11.81 -5.40 9.32
CA HIS A 52 -10.37 -5.60 9.40
C HIS A 52 -9.71 -4.48 10.21
N GLY A 53 -9.15 -4.83 11.38
CA GLY A 53 -8.39 -3.92 12.25
C GLY A 53 -6.97 -3.60 11.74
N GLN A 54 -6.47 -4.38 10.78
CA GLN A 54 -5.09 -4.30 10.29
C GLN A 54 -5.01 -4.65 8.80
N TYR A 55 -4.03 -4.08 8.10
CA TYR A 55 -3.72 -4.42 6.72
C TYR A 55 -2.23 -4.32 6.40
N ILE A 56 -1.83 -4.99 5.32
CA ILE A 56 -0.49 -4.91 4.73
C ILE A 56 -0.61 -4.11 3.44
N GLY A 57 0.10 -2.98 3.36
CA GLY A 57 0.28 -2.24 2.12
C GLY A 57 1.51 -2.75 1.38
N ILE A 58 1.36 -3.10 0.11
CA ILE A 58 2.42 -3.58 -0.77
C ILE A 58 2.57 -2.60 -1.93
N ALA A 59 3.72 -1.95 -2.00
CA ALA A 59 4.15 -1.21 -3.18
C ALA A 59 4.90 -2.15 -4.12
N ALA A 60 4.50 -2.18 -5.37
CA ALA A 60 5.12 -2.95 -6.43
C ALA A 60 5.55 -2.03 -7.57
N VAL A 61 6.83 -2.06 -7.96
CA VAL A 61 7.33 -1.31 -9.11
C VAL A 61 7.85 -2.29 -10.16
N PHE A 62 7.33 -2.18 -11.38
CA PHE A 62 7.81 -2.94 -12.54
C PHE A 62 8.77 -2.11 -13.39
N HIS A 63 9.86 -2.72 -13.83
CA HIS A 63 10.66 -2.25 -14.96
C HIS A 63 11.00 -3.43 -15.88
N GLY A 64 10.45 -3.43 -17.10
CA GLY A 64 10.56 -4.57 -18.01
C GLY A 64 10.01 -5.85 -17.36
N LYS A 65 10.87 -6.85 -17.16
CA LYS A 65 10.54 -8.13 -16.49
C LYS A 65 10.94 -8.17 -15.00
N LYS A 66 11.51 -7.08 -14.47
CA LYS A 66 11.94 -6.99 -13.08
C LYS A 66 10.82 -6.40 -12.21
N LEU A 67 10.69 -6.91 -10.99
CA LEU A 67 9.73 -6.48 -9.98
C LEU A 67 10.48 -6.16 -8.68
N TRP A 68 10.23 -4.98 -8.14
CA TRP A 68 10.68 -4.59 -6.80
C TRP A 68 9.47 -4.43 -5.90
N LEU A 69 9.63 -4.84 -4.65
CA LEU A 69 8.57 -4.84 -3.66
C LEU A 69 9.04 -4.10 -2.41
N LYS A 70 8.15 -3.31 -1.84
CA LYS A 70 8.26 -2.75 -0.49
C LYS A 70 6.93 -2.95 0.20
N TYR A 71 6.94 -3.33 1.46
CA TYR A 71 5.72 -3.55 2.22
C TYR A 71 5.78 -2.89 3.59
N GLN A 72 4.62 -2.54 4.11
CA GLN A 72 4.45 -1.98 5.44
C GLN A 72 3.14 -2.48 6.05
N ARG A 73 3.16 -2.73 7.37
CA ARG A 73 1.96 -3.08 8.13
C ARG A 73 1.32 -1.81 8.69
N TYR A 74 0.00 -1.76 8.64
CA TYR A 74 -0.80 -0.64 9.08
C TYR A 74 -1.93 -1.11 9.99
N SER A 75 -2.32 -0.25 10.91
CA SER A 75 -3.54 -0.39 11.72
C SER A 75 -4.63 0.47 11.11
N THR A 76 -5.87 -0.04 11.03
CA THR A 76 -7.04 0.77 10.65
C THR A 76 -7.63 1.56 11.83
N LEU A 77 -7.02 1.41 13.01
CA LEU A 77 -7.41 2.05 14.27
C LEU A 77 -6.62 3.34 14.56
N GLU A 78 -5.50 3.58 13.89
CA GLU A 78 -4.72 4.82 14.01
C GLU A 78 -5.43 5.97 13.26
N PRO A 79 -5.51 7.19 13.81
CA PRO A 79 -5.92 8.37 13.05
C PRO A 79 -4.98 8.57 11.86
N PHE A 80 -5.53 8.88 10.68
CA PHE A 80 -4.72 9.34 9.55
C PHE A 80 -4.17 10.73 9.89
N GLU A 81 -3.04 10.80 10.59
CA GLU A 81 -2.30 12.05 10.74
C GLU A 81 -1.71 12.43 9.39
N LEU A 82 -2.34 13.39 8.71
CA LEU A 82 -1.74 14.12 7.61
C LEU A 82 -0.63 15.01 8.21
N LYS A 83 0.58 14.47 8.38
CA LYS A 83 1.74 15.32 8.65
C LYS A 83 2.13 16.04 7.36
N GLY A 84 1.91 17.37 7.33
CA GLY A 84 2.64 18.28 6.44
C GLY A 84 1.85 18.94 5.31
N LEU A 85 0.77 19.66 5.62
CA LEU A 85 0.30 20.76 4.77
C LEU A 85 0.15 22.02 5.65
N GLU A 86 1.28 22.68 5.88
CA GLU A 86 1.35 24.13 6.12
C GLU A 86 2.03 24.77 4.90
#